data_AF-A0A2M7WFX3-F1
#
_entry.id   AF-A0A2M7WFX3-F1
#
_cell.length_a   1.000
_cell.length_b   1.000
_cell.length_c   1.000
_cell.angle_alpha   90.00
_cell.angle_beta   90.00
_cell.angle_gamma   90.00
#
_symmetry.space_group_name_H-M   'P 1'
#
loop_
_entity.id
_entity.type
_entity.pdbx_description
1 polymer ?
#
loop_
_entity_poly.entity_id
_entity_poly.type
_entity_poly.pdbx_seq_one_letter_code
_entity_poly.pdbx_strand_id
1 'polypeptide(L)'
;MNEIVQYIPQVDPLPLPAPVWLLKLLLIFTFTLHLIPMNIMLGGTVIAGISFFKKTDFHRELARRLTKMIPTIIALTITMGIAPLLFIQVLYGQLFYPSSIVMAWPWLGVIILVMVAYYLTYL
;
A
#
# COMPACT_ATOMS: atom_id res chain seq x y z
N MET A 1 -21.23 -0.18 -30.40
CA MET A 1 -20.75 0.63 -29.25
C MET A 1 -21.69 0.59 -28.04
N ASN A 2 -22.99 0.24 -28.20
CA ASN A 2 -23.94 0.16 -27.09
C ASN A 2 -23.83 -1.13 -26.25
N GLU A 3 -23.33 -2.24 -26.81
CA GLU A 3 -23.24 -3.52 -26.10
C GLU A 3 -22.17 -3.52 -24.98
N ILE A 4 -21.06 -2.80 -25.17
CA ILE A 4 -19.98 -2.70 -24.17
C ILE A 4 -20.38 -1.90 -22.93
N VAL A 5 -21.30 -0.93 -23.06
CA VAL A 5 -21.79 -0.14 -21.93
C VAL A 5 -22.66 -1.00 -20.99
N GLN A 6 -23.31 -2.05 -21.51
CA GLN A 6 -24.13 -2.96 -20.72
C GLN A 6 -23.31 -3.77 -19.71
N TYR A 7 -22.03 -4.02 -19.97
CA TYR A 7 -21.16 -4.80 -19.08
C TYR A 7 -20.45 -3.96 -18.01
N ILE A 8 -20.56 -2.63 -18.04
CA ILE A 8 -19.99 -1.76 -17.01
C ILE A 8 -20.96 -1.74 -15.81
N PRO A 9 -20.49 -2.10 -14.59
CA PRO A 9 -21.31 -1.99 -13.39
C PRO A 9 -21.86 -0.58 -13.24
N GLN A 10 -23.14 -0.47 -12.89
CA GLN A 10 -23.78 0.83 -12.69
C GLN A 10 -23.13 1.56 -11.50
N VAL A 11 -23.10 2.89 -11.58
CA VAL A 11 -22.63 3.74 -10.48
C VAL A 11 -23.55 3.56 -9.28
N ASP A 12 -22.99 3.65 -8.08
CA ASP A 12 -23.76 3.63 -6.84
C ASP A 12 -24.84 4.72 -6.87
N PRO A 13 -26.13 4.38 -6.62
CA PRO A 13 -27.21 5.37 -6.57
C PRO A 13 -27.08 6.35 -5.39
N LEU A 14 -26.26 6.03 -4.38
CA LEU A 14 -26.02 6.93 -3.26
C LEU A 14 -25.15 8.13 -3.68
N PRO A 15 -25.48 9.35 -3.22
CA PRO A 15 -24.63 10.50 -3.45
C PRO A 15 -23.29 10.33 -2.73
N LEU A 16 -22.23 10.86 -3.33
CA LEU A 16 -20.91 10.88 -2.71
C LEU A 16 -20.95 11.66 -1.37
N PRO A 17 -20.20 11.22 -0.35
CA PRO A 17 -20.23 11.84 0.98
C PRO A 17 -19.62 13.25 1.02
N ALA A 18 -18.91 13.66 -0.04
CA ALA A 18 -18.29 14.97 -0.18
C ALA A 18 -18.14 15.35 -1.66
N PRO A 19 -17.87 16.62 -1.98
CA PRO A 19 -17.61 17.06 -3.34
C PRO A 19 -16.46 16.30 -4.01
N VAL A 20 -16.62 15.97 -5.30
CA VAL A 20 -15.65 15.16 -6.07
C VAL A 20 -14.24 15.76 -6.04
N TRP A 21 -14.11 17.08 -6.16
CA TRP A 21 -12.81 17.74 -6.18
C TRP A 21 -12.06 17.53 -4.85
N LEU A 22 -12.76 17.55 -3.72
CA LEU A 22 -12.19 17.36 -2.39
C LEU A 22 -11.72 15.93 -2.22
N LEU A 23 -12.55 14.95 -2.58
CA LEU A 23 -12.20 13.53 -2.52
C LEU A 23 -10.98 13.20 -3.40
N LYS A 24 -10.91 13.77 -4.61
CA LYS A 24 -9.75 13.59 -5.51
C LYS A 24 -8.48 14.23 -4.95
N LEU A 25 -8.59 15.43 -4.36
CA LEU A 25 -7.47 16.09 -3.70
C LEU A 25 -6.97 15.25 -2.53
N LEU A 26 -7.87 14.78 -1.66
CA LEU A 26 -7.53 13.95 -0.51
C LEU A 26 -6.94 12.60 -0.94
N LEU A 27 -7.45 11.99 -2.00
CA LEU A 27 -6.87 10.78 -2.59
C LEU A 27 -5.40 11.00 -2.99
N ILE A 28 -5.12 12.02 -3.80
CA ILE A 28 -3.77 12.30 -4.29
C ILE A 28 -2.85 12.68 -3.12
N PHE A 29 -3.32 13.52 -2.21
CA PHE A 29 -2.57 13.96 -1.05
C PHE A 29 -2.19 12.79 -0.13
N THR A 30 -3.17 11.99 0.28
CA THR A 30 -2.93 10.84 1.17
C THR A 30 -2.14 9.73 0.50
N PHE A 31 -2.33 9.51 -0.80
CA PHE A 31 -1.49 8.59 -1.57
C PHE A 31 -0.03 9.07 -1.60
N THR A 32 0.21 10.36 -1.83
CA THR A 32 1.56 10.94 -1.82
C THR A 32 2.21 10.77 -0.44
N LEU A 33 1.46 11.01 0.64
CA LEU A 33 1.94 10.77 2.00
C LEU A 33 2.26 9.29 2.24
N HIS A 34 1.42 8.36 1.76
CA HIS A 34 1.66 6.93 1.87
C HIS A 34 2.94 6.48 1.14
N LEU A 35 3.29 7.10 0.01
CA LEU A 35 4.49 6.75 -0.74
C LEU A 35 5.79 7.00 0.03
N ILE A 36 5.81 7.95 0.98
CA ILE A 36 7.01 8.27 1.77
C ILE A 36 7.44 7.07 2.64
N PRO A 37 6.65 6.58 3.61
CA PRO A 37 7.01 5.41 4.40
C PRO A 37 7.07 4.15 3.54
N MET A 38 6.30 4.04 2.45
CA MET A 38 6.37 2.90 1.54
C MET A 38 7.76 2.76 0.90
N ASN A 39 8.36 3.86 0.41
CA ASN A 39 9.70 3.84 -0.16
C ASN A 39 10.78 3.59 0.91
N ILE A 40 10.63 4.15 2.10
CA ILE A 40 11.55 3.90 3.22
C ILE A 40 11.47 2.43 3.65
N MET A 41 10.27 1.85 3.71
CA MET A 41 10.03 0.45 4.07
C MET A 41 10.67 -0.48 3.04
N LEU A 42 10.31 -0.35 1.76
CA LEU A 42 10.81 -1.21 0.71
C LEU A 42 12.33 -1.06 0.53
N GLY A 43 12.80 0.17 0.37
CA GLY A 43 14.23 0.46 0.21
C GLY A 43 15.03 0.05 1.44
N GLY A 44 14.54 0.36 2.63
CA GLY A 44 15.16 -0.02 3.90
C GLY A 44 15.24 -1.53 4.09
N THR A 45 14.18 -2.28 3.77
CA THR A 45 14.17 -3.75 3.89
C THR A 45 15.15 -4.38 2.91
N VAL A 46 15.19 -3.90 1.67
CA VAL A 46 16.15 -4.39 0.65
C VAL A 46 17.58 -4.08 1.06
N ILE A 47 17.87 -2.85 1.51
CA ILE A 47 19.20 -2.47 1.98
C ILE A 47 19.61 -3.28 3.20
N ALA A 48 18.72 -3.49 4.17
CA ALA A 48 18.97 -4.31 5.35
C ALA A 48 19.28 -5.77 4.96
N GLY A 49 18.48 -6.36 4.06
CA GLY A 49 18.70 -7.71 3.55
C GLY A 49 20.05 -7.87 2.84
N ILE A 50 20.40 -6.95 1.93
CA ILE A 50 21.71 -6.97 1.26
C ILE A 50 22.85 -6.77 2.26
N SER A 51 22.68 -5.87 3.23
CA SER A 51 23.69 -5.57 4.24
C SER A 51 23.93 -6.74 5.20
N PHE A 52 22.90 -7.54 5.48
CA PHE A 52 23.00 -8.75 6.29
C PHE A 52 23.96 -9.78 5.71
N PHE A 53 23.99 -9.94 4.38
CA PHE A 53 24.93 -10.87 3.71
C PHE A 53 26.36 -10.33 3.62
N LYS A 54 26.59 -9.04 3.88
CA LYS A 54 27.91 -8.42 3.82
C LYS A 54 28.61 -8.48 5.18
N LYS A 55 29.82 -9.04 5.21
CA LYS A 55 30.59 -9.29 6.44
C LYS A 55 31.43 -8.11 6.96
N THR A 56 31.04 -6.86 6.69
CA THR A 56 31.78 -5.68 7.20
C THR A 56 31.06 -5.06 8.38
N ASP A 57 31.81 -4.42 9.29
CA ASP A 57 31.25 -3.81 10.50
C ASP A 57 30.20 -2.73 10.18
N PHE A 58 30.46 -1.91 9.15
CA PHE A 58 29.50 -0.93 8.66
C PHE A 58 28.15 -1.54 8.25
N HIS A 59 28.17 -2.63 7.46
CA HIS A 59 26.93 -3.25 6.98
C HIS A 59 26.17 -3.97 8.09
N ARG A 60 26.89 -4.56 9.06
CA ARG A 60 26.28 -5.14 10.26
C ARG A 60 25.57 -4.08 11.10
N GLU A 61 26.19 -2.91 11.29
CA GLU A 61 25.58 -1.81 12.03
C GLU A 61 24.40 -1.20 11.29
N LEU A 62 24.52 -1.04 9.96
CA LEU A 62 23.45 -0.54 9.12
C LEU A 62 22.23 -1.47 9.15
N ALA A 63 22.43 -2.77 8.97
CA ALA A 63 21.36 -3.76 9.07
C ALA A 63 20.68 -3.69 10.45
N ARG A 64 21.46 -3.66 11.54
CA ARG A 64 20.94 -3.56 12.91
C ARG A 64 20.07 -2.32 13.13
N ARG A 65 20.48 -1.16 12.61
CA ARG A 65 19.72 0.10 12.74
C ARG A 65 18.44 0.07 11.92
N LEU A 66 18.52 -0.39 10.68
CA LEU A 66 17.36 -0.49 9.80
C LEU A 66 16.34 -1.43 10.40
N THR A 67 16.71 -2.66 10.76
CA THR A 67 15.82 -3.67 11.34
C THR A 67 15.07 -3.16 12.59
N LYS A 68 15.70 -2.30 13.41
CA LYS A 68 15.02 -1.65 14.55
C LYS A 68 13.97 -0.61 14.17
N MET A 69 14.16 0.08 13.04
CA MET A 69 13.25 1.12 12.56
C MET A 69 12.11 0.56 11.69
N ILE A 70 12.36 -0.52 10.94
CA ILE A 70 11.41 -1.07 9.97
C ILE A 70 10.02 -1.36 10.58
N PRO A 71 9.86 -1.96 11.78
CA PRO A 71 8.54 -2.21 12.36
C PRO A 71 7.67 -0.94 12.46
N THR A 72 8.27 0.18 12.90
CA THR A 72 7.58 1.47 12.98
C THR A 72 7.23 2.00 11.59
N ILE A 73 8.13 1.88 10.62
CA ILE A 73 7.87 2.30 9.24
C ILE A 73 6.77 1.45 8.60
N ILE A 74 6.72 0.13 8.84
CA ILE A 74 5.64 -0.76 8.38
C ILE A 74 4.29 -0.28 8.93
N ALA A 75 4.20 0.01 10.23
CA ALA A 75 2.97 0.50 10.85
C ALA A 75 2.48 1.82 10.23
N LEU A 76 3.40 2.75 9.95
CA LEU A 76 3.11 4.00 9.25
C LEU A 76 2.63 3.76 7.82
N THR A 77 3.31 2.89 7.07
CA THR A 77 2.95 2.53 5.70
C THR A 77 1.53 1.97 5.63
N ILE A 78 1.19 0.99 6.48
CA ILE A 78 -0.14 0.37 6.51
C ILE A 78 -1.19 1.41 6.87
N THR A 79 -0.99 2.17 7.94
CA THR A 79 -1.96 3.17 8.42
C THR A 79 -2.22 4.24 7.36
N MET A 80 -1.17 4.76 6.72
CA MET A 80 -1.30 5.75 5.66
C MET A 80 -1.91 5.18 4.37
N GLY A 81 -1.83 3.87 4.15
CA GLY A 81 -2.41 3.21 2.98
C GLY A 81 -3.93 3.05 3.04
N ILE A 82 -4.52 3.06 4.25
CA ILE A 82 -5.97 2.92 4.43
C ILE A 82 -6.72 4.09 3.79
N ALA A 83 -6.27 5.33 4.02
CA ALA A 83 -6.93 6.53 3.52
C ALA A 83 -7.04 6.58 1.97
N PRO A 84 -5.96 6.45 1.17
CA PRO A 84 -6.09 6.45 -0.28
C PRO A 84 -6.91 5.27 -0.80
N LEU A 85 -6.85 4.11 -0.14
CA LEU A 85 -7.66 2.94 -0.49
C LEU A 85 -9.16 3.19 -0.28
N LEU A 86 -9.54 3.90 0.78
CA LEU A 86 -10.93 4.31 0.97
C LEU A 86 -11.37 5.33 -0.08
N PHE A 87 -10.55 6.33 -0.41
CA PHE A 87 -10.92 7.34 -1.40
C PHE A 87 -11.06 6.77 -2.81
N ILE A 88 -10.21 5.83 -3.22
CA ILE A 88 -10.34 5.19 -4.54
C ILE A 88 -11.60 4.31 -4.60
N GLN A 89 -11.97 3.65 -3.50
CA GLN A 89 -13.21 2.87 -3.40
C GLN A 89 -14.45 3.75 -3.48
N VAL A 90 -14.46 4.89 -2.78
CA VAL A 90 -15.59 5.83 -2.81
C VAL A 90 -15.75 6.46 -4.19
N LEU A 91 -14.66 6.88 -4.83
CA LEU A 91 -14.71 7.56 -6.12
C LEU A 91 -14.92 6.61 -7.30
N TYR A 92 -14.37 5.40 -7.23
CA TYR A 92 -14.27 4.47 -8.36
C TYR A 92 -14.72 3.05 -8.00
N GLY A 93 -15.61 2.90 -7.03
CA GLY A 93 -16.10 1.59 -6.56
C GLY A 93 -16.59 0.66 -7.67
N GLN A 94 -17.29 1.21 -8.66
CA GLN A 94 -17.76 0.48 -9.86
C GLN A 94 -16.62 -0.22 -10.62
N LEU A 95 -15.39 0.33 -10.60
CA LEU A 95 -14.21 -0.23 -11.26
C LEU A 95 -13.34 -1.00 -10.27
N PHE A 96 -13.19 -0.49 -9.05
CA PHE A 96 -12.32 -1.06 -8.03
C PHE A 96 -12.81 -2.42 -7.54
N TYR A 97 -14.13 -2.59 -7.38
CA TYR A 97 -14.71 -3.83 -6.87
C TYR A 97 -14.50 -5.02 -7.82
N PRO A 98 -14.87 -4.97 -9.12
CA PRO A 98 -14.57 -6.04 -10.06
C PRO A 98 -13.06 -6.29 -10.20
N SER A 99 -12.25 -5.23 -10.24
CA SER A 99 -10.79 -5.35 -10.33
C SER A 99 -10.21 -6.10 -9.13
N SER A 100 -10.75 -5.88 -7.93
CA SER A 100 -10.31 -6.57 -6.70
C SER A 100 -10.69 -8.05 -6.70
N ILE A 101 -11.80 -8.43 -7.33
CA ILE A 101 -12.18 -9.84 -7.51
C ILE A 101 -11.19 -10.54 -8.45
N VAL A 102 -10.88 -9.91 -9.59
CA VAL A 102 -9.91 -10.46 -10.55
C VAL A 102 -8.51 -10.55 -9.94
N MET A 103 -8.12 -9.57 -9.13
CA MET A 103 -6.82 -9.53 -8.45
C MET A 103 -6.83 -10.14 -7.04
N ALA A 104 -7.83 -10.96 -6.69
CA ALA A 104 -8.02 -11.42 -5.32
C ALA A 104 -6.78 -12.10 -4.72
N TRP A 105 -6.13 -13.01 -5.47
CA TRP A 105 -4.93 -13.71 -4.99
C TRP A 105 -3.70 -12.81 -4.81
N PRO A 106 -3.31 -11.97 -5.79
CA PRO A 106 -2.28 -10.96 -5.57
C PRO A 106 -2.58 -10.07 -4.35
N TRP A 107 -3.82 -9.61 -4.18
CA TRP A 107 -4.21 -8.75 -3.06
C TRP A 107 -4.03 -9.46 -1.71
N LEU A 108 -4.58 -10.67 -1.54
CA LEU A 108 -4.40 -11.43 -0.31
C LEU A 108 -2.92 -11.79 -0.06
N GLY A 109 -2.15 -12.00 -1.13
CA GLY A 109 -0.71 -12.21 -1.07
C GLY A 109 0.07 -11.05 -0.43
N VAL A 110 -0.39 -9.79 -0.59
CA VAL A 110 0.23 -8.63 0.05
C VAL A 110 0.21 -8.75 1.57
N ILE A 111 -0.89 -9.26 2.15
CA ILE A 111 -1.02 -9.43 3.61
C ILE A 111 0.01 -10.45 4.09
N ILE A 112 0.12 -11.60 3.42
CA ILE A 112 1.10 -12.64 3.73
C ILE A 112 2.52 -12.09 3.63
N LEU A 113 2.83 -11.38 2.55
CA LEU A 113 4.15 -10.79 2.32
C LEU A 113 4.53 -9.82 3.42
N VAL A 114 3.62 -8.93 3.82
CA VAL A 114 3.88 -7.96 4.90
C VAL A 114 4.04 -8.65 6.25
N MET A 115 3.26 -9.70 6.55
CA MET A 115 3.44 -10.48 7.78
C MET A 115 4.80 -11.18 7.84
N VAL A 116 5.22 -11.80 6.74
CA VAL A 116 6.54 -12.44 6.65
C VAL A 116 7.65 -11.40 6.78
N ALA A 117 7.56 -10.28 6.06
CA ALA A 117 8.55 -9.21 6.13
C ALA A 117 8.66 -8.64 7.56
N TYR A 118 7.52 -8.40 8.22
CA TYR A 118 7.47 -7.95 9.60
C TYR A 118 8.12 -8.97 10.52
N TYR A 119 7.76 -10.25 10.42
CA TYR A 119 8.33 -11.31 11.26
C TYR A 119 9.85 -11.41 11.10
N LEU A 120 10.37 -11.36 9.87
CA LEU A 120 11.80 -11.38 9.57
C LEU A 120 12.57 -10.22 10.20
N THR A 121 11.92 -9.11 10.56
CA THR A 121 12.62 -8.03 11.30
C THR A 121 12.88 -8.35 12.76
N TYR A 122 12.25 -9.38 13.32
CA TYR A 122 12.46 -9.81 14.70
C TYR A 122 13.45 -10.96 14.85
N LEU A 123 13.81 -11.63 13.75
CA LEU A 123 14.84 -12.68 13.70
C LEU A 123 16.23 -12.08 13.44
#